data_AF-A0A9D4Y1S7-F1
#
_entry.id   AF-A0A9D4Y1S7-F1
#
_cell.length_a   1.000
_cell.length_b   1.000
_cell.length_c   1.000
_cell.angle_alpha   90.00
_cell.angle_beta   90.00
_cell.angle_gamma   90.00
#
_symmetry.space_group_name_H-M   'P 1'
#
loop_
_entity.id
_entity.type
_entity.pdbx_description
1 polymer ?
#
loop_
_entity_poly.entity_id
_entity_poly.type
_entity_poly.pdbx_seq_one_letter_code
_entity_poly.pdbx_strand_id
1 'polypeptide(L)'
;MVLLDCVLMPQLVYSTRMVKIPSFRCLSMIKRDQVYLVQVEATFSSKDYFRASSFYAKINYILSFEEVTLKFISAGEQDALRTFLLKKLDDLEKDDKCQITMIPTWETELYLDKINRLLLEDDYALENSNSEDQSIIKEFRAFLSDHKDVLDETTTIKLLESYGRVEEMVYFASLKGHNEIVVHHYIQQGEAKKHWKCFRILLCL
;
A
#
# COMPACT_ATOMS: atom_id res chain seq x y z
N MET A 1 -8.56 6.78 6.34
CA MET A 1 -9.05 8.16 6.04
C MET A 1 -8.45 9.21 6.97
N VAL A 2 -7.38 8.90 7.72
CA VAL A 2 -6.75 9.84 8.68
C VAL A 2 -5.50 10.52 8.07
N LEU A 3 -4.99 10.03 6.93
CA LEU A 3 -3.83 10.62 6.24
C LEU A 3 -4.14 11.38 4.94
N LEU A 4 -5.37 11.36 4.44
CA LEU A 4 -5.76 12.21 3.31
C LEU A 4 -5.72 13.70 3.66
N ASP A 5 -5.87 14.06 4.94
CA ASP A 5 -5.89 15.47 5.37
C ASP A 5 -4.48 16.05 5.64
N CYS A 6 -3.44 15.23 5.80
CA CYS A 6 -2.11 15.70 6.21
C CYS A 6 -1.06 15.76 5.08
N VAL A 7 -1.30 15.14 3.92
CA VAL A 7 -0.30 15.08 2.82
C VAL A 7 -0.71 15.92 1.59
N LEU A 8 -1.93 16.47 1.58
CA LEU A 8 -2.38 17.37 0.51
C LEU A 8 -1.96 18.83 0.80
N MET A 9 -0.94 19.26 0.05
CA MET A 9 -0.43 20.64 -0.17
C MET A 9 0.59 21.16 0.85
N PRO A 10 1.83 21.50 0.41
CA PRO A 10 2.10 22.46 -0.66
C PRO A 10 3.01 21.85 -1.75
N GLN A 11 2.77 22.02 -3.05
CA GLN A 11 3.09 23.26 -3.77
C GLN A 11 2.29 23.34 -5.08
N LEU A 12 1.51 24.40 -5.22
CA LEU A 12 1.07 24.90 -6.51
C LEU A 12 2.13 25.87 -7.06
N VAL A 13 2.24 25.86 -8.39
CA VAL A 13 2.83 26.87 -9.28
C VAL A 13 4.34 26.81 -9.50
N TYR A 14 4.77 26.08 -10.54
CA TYR A 14 5.61 26.69 -11.57
C TYR A 14 5.09 26.36 -12.97
N SER A 15 4.53 27.41 -13.57
CA SER A 15 4.18 27.53 -14.97
C SER A 15 5.44 27.47 -15.84
N THR A 16 5.46 26.60 -16.84
CA THR A 16 5.85 27.00 -18.20
C THR A 16 5.24 26.03 -19.21
N ARG A 17 4.25 26.55 -19.96
CA ARG A 17 3.78 25.96 -21.21
C ARG A 17 4.98 25.83 -22.16
N MET A 18 5.57 24.63 -22.26
CA MET A 18 6.27 24.21 -23.46
C MET A 18 5.32 23.29 -24.23
N VAL A 19 4.79 23.78 -25.35
CA VAL A 19 4.17 22.92 -26.36
C VAL A 19 5.30 22.12 -27.00
N LYS A 20 5.71 21.03 -26.34
CA LYS A 20 6.56 20.01 -26.93
C LYS A 20 5.69 19.25 -27.93
N ILE A 21 6.01 19.36 -29.21
CA ILE A 21 5.44 18.50 -30.25
C ILE A 21 5.66 17.06 -29.79
N PRO A 22 4.60 16.26 -29.54
CA PRO A 22 4.76 14.92 -29.02
C PRO A 22 5.57 14.13 -30.05
N SER A 23 6.71 13.58 -29.61
CA SER A 23 7.52 12.69 -30.45
C SER A 23 6.63 11.56 -31.00
N PHE A 24 7.00 10.98 -32.14
CA PHE A 24 6.26 9.86 -32.75
C PHE A 24 5.99 8.71 -31.74
N ARG A 25 6.91 8.55 -30.77
CA ARG A 25 6.78 7.59 -29.66
C ARG A 25 5.69 7.99 -28.65
N CYS A 26 5.59 9.26 -28.28
CA CYS A 26 4.53 9.78 -27.39
C CYS A 26 3.13 9.58 -28.00
N LEU A 27 2.98 9.77 -29.31
CA LEU A 27 1.69 9.59 -29.98
C LEU A 27 1.24 8.11 -29.97
N SER A 28 2.18 7.17 -30.06
CA SER A 28 1.89 5.73 -29.93
C SER A 28 1.47 5.35 -28.50
N MET A 29 2.09 5.96 -27.49
CA MET A 29 1.76 5.74 -26.08
C MET A 29 0.37 6.27 -25.72
N ILE A 30 0.02 7.49 -26.16
CA ILE A 30 -1.32 8.06 -25.96
C ILE A 30 -2.39 7.20 -26.65
N LYS A 31 -2.16 6.72 -27.88
CA LYS A 31 -3.10 5.82 -28.56
C LYS A 31 -3.30 4.50 -27.80
N ARG A 32 -2.25 3.96 -27.20
CA ARG A 32 -2.34 2.76 -26.36
C ARG A 32 -3.19 3.03 -25.11
N ASP A 33 -2.96 4.16 -24.44
CA ASP A 33 -3.74 4.57 -23.27
C ASP A 33 -5.22 4.75 -23.62
N GLN A 34 -5.55 5.25 -24.81
CA GLN A 34 -6.94 5.36 -25.28
C GLN A 34 -7.62 3.98 -25.40
N VAL A 35 -6.90 2.96 -25.90
CA VAL A 35 -7.44 1.60 -25.97
C VAL A 35 -7.70 1.04 -24.57
N TYR A 36 -6.78 1.25 -23.63
CA TYR A 36 -6.99 0.83 -22.24
C TYR A 36 -8.13 1.60 -21.58
N LEU A 37 -8.31 2.88 -21.89
CA LEU A 37 -9.42 3.68 -21.36
C LEU A 37 -10.78 3.10 -21.78
N VAL A 38 -10.94 2.69 -23.04
CA VAL A 38 -12.18 2.06 -23.52
C VAL A 38 -12.41 0.71 -22.80
N GLN A 39 -11.36 -0.08 -22.58
CA GLN A 39 -11.45 -1.35 -21.84
C GLN A 39 -11.83 -1.13 -20.37
N VAL A 40 -11.26 -0.11 -19.75
CA VAL A 40 -11.60 0.34 -18.40
C VAL A 40 -13.06 0.73 -18.33
N GLU A 41 -13.56 1.59 -19.22
CA GLU A 41 -14.96 2.05 -19.19
C GLU A 41 -15.94 0.89 -19.30
N ALA A 42 -15.65 -0.08 -20.18
CA ALA A 42 -16.45 -1.29 -20.32
C ALA A 42 -16.44 -2.17 -19.05
N THR A 43 -15.27 -2.40 -18.47
CA THR A 43 -15.11 -3.23 -17.25
C THR A 43 -15.69 -2.55 -16.02
N PHE A 44 -15.49 -1.24 -15.87
CA PHE A 44 -16.04 -0.43 -14.77
C PHE A 44 -17.57 -0.35 -14.84
N SER A 45 -18.15 -0.20 -16.04
CA SER A 45 -19.61 -0.25 -16.25
C SER A 45 -20.18 -1.64 -15.93
N SER A 46 -19.39 -2.69 -16.15
CA SER A 46 -19.75 -4.07 -15.82
C SER A 46 -19.50 -4.42 -14.33
N LYS A 47 -19.06 -3.46 -13.51
CA LYS A 47 -18.65 -3.64 -12.10
C LYS A 47 -17.52 -4.65 -11.88
N ASP A 48 -16.73 -4.95 -12.91
CA ASP A 48 -15.53 -5.79 -12.81
C ASP A 48 -14.33 -4.91 -12.42
N TYR A 49 -14.31 -4.46 -11.17
CA TYR A 49 -13.35 -3.48 -10.67
C TYR A 49 -11.91 -4.02 -10.61
N PHE A 50 -11.72 -5.33 -10.39
CA PHE A 50 -10.40 -5.97 -10.42
C PHE A 50 -9.75 -5.98 -11.80
N ARG A 51 -10.54 -6.22 -12.85
CA ARG A 51 -10.02 -6.07 -14.22
C ARG A 51 -9.82 -4.60 -14.58
N ALA A 52 -10.72 -3.72 -14.15
CA ALA A 52 -10.57 -2.28 -14.37
C ALA A 52 -9.28 -1.75 -13.73
N SER A 53 -8.94 -2.13 -12.51
CA SER A 53 -7.70 -1.72 -11.82
C SER A 53 -6.45 -2.15 -12.59
N SER A 54 -6.49 -3.36 -13.16
CA SER A 54 -5.42 -3.91 -13.99
C SER A 54 -5.19 -3.14 -15.28
N PHE A 55 -6.24 -2.60 -15.90
CA PHE A 55 -6.12 -1.76 -17.09
C PHE A 55 -5.74 -0.32 -16.74
N TYR A 56 -6.29 0.23 -15.65
CA TYR A 56 -5.91 1.55 -15.14
C TYR A 56 -4.42 1.64 -14.82
N ALA A 57 -3.83 0.58 -14.24
CA ALA A 57 -2.40 0.55 -13.93
C ALA A 57 -1.52 0.75 -15.17
N LYS A 58 -2.00 0.35 -16.36
CA LYS A 58 -1.25 0.48 -17.63
C LYS A 58 -1.37 1.86 -18.28
N ILE A 59 -2.31 2.69 -17.84
CA ILE A 59 -2.51 4.05 -18.34
C ILE A 59 -1.53 4.97 -17.59
N ASN A 60 -0.73 5.74 -18.32
CA ASN A 60 0.32 6.58 -17.73
C ASN A 60 0.21 8.05 -18.11
N TYR A 61 -0.47 8.39 -19.20
CA TYR A 61 -0.43 9.74 -19.78
C TYR A 61 -1.79 10.43 -19.86
N ILE A 62 -2.89 9.68 -20.00
CA ILE A 62 -4.22 10.26 -20.21
C ILE A 62 -4.93 10.60 -18.89
N LEU A 63 -4.69 9.80 -17.85
CA LEU A 63 -5.31 9.98 -16.55
C LEU A 63 -4.22 10.15 -15.50
N SER A 64 -4.46 11.07 -14.57
CA SER A 64 -3.63 11.24 -13.39
C SER A 64 -3.87 10.12 -12.38
N PHE A 65 -2.87 9.88 -11.54
CA PHE A 65 -2.93 8.89 -10.47
C PHE A 65 -4.06 9.19 -9.48
N GLU A 66 -4.24 10.47 -9.16
CA GLU A 66 -5.25 11.00 -8.26
C GLU A 66 -6.67 10.78 -8.81
N GLU A 67 -6.89 11.04 -10.11
CA GLU A 67 -8.18 10.81 -10.75
C GLU A 67 -8.61 9.35 -10.68
N VAL A 68 -7.69 8.41 -10.92
CA VAL A 68 -7.97 6.97 -10.84
C VAL A 68 -8.24 6.55 -9.39
N THR A 69 -7.44 7.04 -8.46
CA THR A 69 -7.57 6.74 -7.03
C THR A 69 -8.94 7.21 -6.50
N LEU A 70 -9.32 8.45 -6.81
CA LEU A 70 -10.61 9.02 -6.42
C LEU A 70 -11.80 8.26 -7.02
N LYS A 71 -11.66 7.70 -8.23
CA LYS A 71 -12.71 6.85 -8.83
C LYS A 71 -12.96 5.59 -8.03
N PHE A 72 -11.92 4.89 -7.58
CA PHE A 72 -12.11 3.69 -6.75
C PHE A 72 -12.65 4.02 -5.36
N ILE A 73 -12.17 5.10 -4.73
CA ILE A 73 -12.70 5.58 -3.44
C ILE A 73 -14.19 5.91 -3.55
N SER A 74 -14.58 6.63 -4.60
CA SER A 74 -15.99 7.02 -4.82
C SER A 74 -16.89 5.81 -5.11
N ALA A 75 -16.33 4.74 -5.68
CA ALA A 75 -17.05 3.48 -5.89
C ALA A 75 -17.11 2.61 -4.62
N GLY A 76 -16.34 2.92 -3.58
CA GLY A 76 -16.22 2.09 -2.38
C GLY A 76 -15.36 0.84 -2.57
N GLU A 77 -14.61 0.76 -3.68
CA GLU A 77 -13.93 -0.47 -4.13
C GLU A 77 -12.45 -0.45 -3.73
N GLN A 78 -12.20 -0.65 -2.43
CA GLN A 78 -10.84 -0.57 -1.87
C GLN A 78 -9.93 -1.74 -2.28
N ASP A 79 -10.46 -2.95 -2.45
CA ASP A 79 -9.66 -4.12 -2.86
C ASP A 79 -9.16 -3.96 -4.31
N ALA A 80 -9.98 -3.36 -5.17
CA ALA A 80 -9.58 -3.00 -6.52
C ALA A 80 -8.55 -1.86 -6.55
N LEU A 81 -8.70 -0.87 -5.66
CA LEU A 81 -7.70 0.19 -5.48
C LEU A 81 -6.33 -0.37 -5.09
N ARG A 82 -6.30 -1.28 -4.11
CA ARG A 82 -5.06 -1.94 -3.66
C ARG A 82 -4.36 -2.65 -4.83
N THR A 83 -5.14 -3.37 -5.65
CA THR A 83 -4.62 -4.02 -6.86
C THR A 83 -4.03 -3.01 -7.87
N PHE A 84 -4.65 -1.84 -8.03
CA PHE A 84 -4.13 -0.78 -8.89
C PHE A 84 -2.80 -0.23 -8.36
N LEU A 85 -2.74 0.05 -7.06
CA LEU A 85 -1.56 0.61 -6.39
C LEU A 85 -0.36 -0.34 -6.41
N LEU A 86 -0.56 -1.63 -6.12
CA LEU A 86 0.51 -2.64 -6.21
C LEU A 86 1.08 -2.73 -7.63
N LYS A 87 0.22 -2.73 -8.65
CA LYS A 87 0.67 -2.75 -10.05
C LYS A 87 1.39 -1.47 -10.45
N LYS A 88 0.94 -0.32 -9.94
CA LYS A 88 1.65 0.94 -10.17
C LYS A 88 3.02 0.92 -9.52
N LEU A 89 3.13 0.38 -8.31
CA LEU A 89 4.38 0.25 -7.57
C LEU A 89 5.41 -0.62 -8.32
N ASP A 90 4.96 -1.72 -8.94
CA ASP A 90 5.79 -2.58 -9.80
C ASP A 90 6.32 -1.84 -11.05
N ASP A 91 5.55 -0.88 -11.56
CA ASP A 91 5.85 -0.12 -12.79
C ASP A 91 6.61 1.21 -12.52
N LEU A 92 6.84 1.60 -11.25
CA LEU A 92 7.52 2.86 -10.93
C LEU A 92 9.02 2.83 -11.26
N GLU A 93 9.51 3.93 -11.84
CA GLU A 93 10.93 4.13 -12.07
C GLU A 93 11.63 4.63 -10.78
N LYS A 94 12.90 4.29 -10.60
CA LYS A 94 13.67 4.63 -9.37
C LYS A 94 13.80 6.12 -9.09
N ASP A 95 13.54 6.97 -10.09
CA ASP A 95 13.60 8.42 -9.97
C ASP A 95 12.32 9.01 -9.34
N ASP A 96 11.22 8.26 -9.28
CA ASP A 96 9.92 8.68 -8.72
C ASP A 96 9.88 8.60 -7.17
N LYS A 97 10.89 9.17 -6.51
CA LYS A 97 11.11 9.02 -5.05
C LYS A 97 9.90 9.37 -4.18
N CYS A 98 9.11 10.37 -4.58
CA CYS A 98 7.91 10.77 -3.83
C CYS A 98 6.83 9.68 -3.88
N GLN A 99 6.58 9.10 -5.05
CA GLN A 99 5.58 8.03 -5.23
C GLN A 99 6.06 6.73 -4.59
N ILE A 100 7.36 6.43 -4.69
CA ILE A 100 7.99 5.25 -4.08
C ILE A 100 7.82 5.20 -2.55
N THR A 101 7.75 6.34 -1.87
CA THR A 101 7.49 6.37 -0.42
C THR A 101 6.00 6.51 -0.10
N MET A 102 5.26 7.29 -0.89
CA MET A 102 3.84 7.56 -0.63
C MET A 102 2.95 6.34 -0.89
N ILE A 103 3.13 5.65 -2.02
CA ILE A 103 2.28 4.52 -2.41
C ILE A 103 2.39 3.38 -1.39
N PRO A 104 3.58 2.93 -0.94
CA PRO A 104 3.66 1.87 0.06
C PRO A 104 3.06 2.24 1.42
N THR A 105 3.14 3.53 1.80
CA THR A 105 2.51 4.02 3.02
C THR A 105 0.99 3.93 2.93
N TRP A 106 0.40 4.30 1.78
CA TRP A 106 -1.03 4.16 1.53
C TRP A 106 -1.48 2.70 1.45
N GLU A 107 -0.70 1.86 0.76
CA GLU A 107 -0.92 0.41 0.73
C GLU A 107 -0.96 -0.18 2.15
N THR A 108 -0.05 0.26 3.03
CA THR A 108 -0.05 -0.15 4.43
C THR A 108 -1.38 0.19 5.12
N GLU A 109 -1.90 1.40 4.94
CA GLU A 109 -3.21 1.80 5.50
C GLU A 109 -4.36 0.93 4.94
N LEU A 110 -4.34 0.61 3.64
CA LEU A 110 -5.34 -0.25 3.00
C LEU A 110 -5.31 -1.70 3.51
N TYR A 111 -4.12 -2.27 3.72
CA TYR A 111 -4.00 -3.59 4.35
C TYR A 111 -4.59 -3.58 5.76
N LEU A 112 -4.24 -2.57 6.56
CA LEU A 112 -4.72 -2.47 7.93
C LEU A 112 -6.24 -2.30 8.00
N ASP A 113 -6.82 -1.50 7.10
CA ASP A 113 -8.26 -1.31 6.96
C ASP A 113 -8.96 -2.61 6.53
N LYS A 114 -8.36 -3.36 5.58
CA LYS A 114 -8.88 -4.67 5.15
C LYS A 114 -8.87 -5.69 6.27
N ILE A 115 -7.77 -5.81 7.02
CA ILE A 115 -7.69 -6.74 8.15
C ILE A 115 -8.71 -6.35 9.22
N ASN A 116 -8.87 -5.05 9.51
CA ASN A 116 -9.89 -4.59 10.46
C ASN A 116 -11.32 -4.93 10.01
N ARG A 117 -11.64 -4.76 8.73
CA ARG A 117 -12.96 -5.14 8.20
C ARG A 117 -13.25 -6.62 8.38
N LEU A 118 -12.30 -7.48 8.00
CA LEU A 118 -12.48 -8.93 8.11
C LEU A 118 -12.69 -9.37 9.57
N LEU A 119 -11.92 -8.81 10.51
CA LEU A 119 -12.10 -9.09 11.94
C LEU A 119 -13.47 -8.66 12.49
N LEU A 120 -14.06 -7.58 11.97
CA LEU A 120 -15.40 -7.12 12.37
C LEU A 120 -16.53 -7.94 11.75
N GLU A 121 -16.30 -8.51 10.57
CA GLU A 121 -17.23 -9.42 9.90
C GLU A 121 -17.25 -10.80 10.58
N ASP A 122 -16.12 -11.22 11.15
CA ASP A 122 -15.91 -12.52 11.81
C ASP A 122 -16.64 -12.71 13.15
N ASP A 123 -16.96 -11.62 13.86
CA ASP A 123 -17.75 -11.68 15.10
C ASP A 123 -19.18 -12.26 14.88
N TYR A 124 -19.59 -12.41 13.60
CA TYR A 124 -20.88 -12.96 13.19
C TYR A 124 -20.81 -14.34 12.50
N ALA A 125 -19.62 -14.85 12.14
CA ALA A 125 -19.47 -16.06 11.30
C ALA A 125 -18.49 -17.09 11.88
N LEU A 126 -19.00 -17.97 12.74
CA LEU A 126 -18.27 -19.09 13.32
C LEU A 126 -17.85 -20.09 12.23
N GLU A 127 -16.54 -20.36 12.10
CA GLU A 127 -15.89 -21.61 11.62
C GLU A 127 -15.11 -21.62 10.28
N ASN A 128 -15.24 -20.68 9.32
CA ASN A 128 -14.52 -20.80 8.03
C ASN A 128 -13.55 -19.64 7.68
N SER A 129 -13.61 -18.53 8.41
CA SER A 129 -12.95 -17.26 8.09
C SER A 129 -11.51 -17.11 8.61
N ASN A 130 -11.13 -17.86 9.66
CA ASN A 130 -9.77 -17.87 10.22
C ASN A 130 -8.66 -18.15 9.17
N SER A 131 -9.00 -18.77 8.03
CA SER A 131 -8.03 -19.07 6.97
C SER A 131 -7.73 -17.87 6.05
N GLU A 132 -8.73 -17.02 5.80
CA GLU A 132 -8.61 -15.86 4.91
C GLU A 132 -7.89 -14.71 5.61
N ASP A 133 -8.23 -14.46 6.88
CA ASP A 133 -7.53 -13.50 7.75
C ASP A 133 -6.03 -13.79 7.84
N GLN A 134 -5.69 -15.06 8.09
CA GLN A 134 -4.31 -15.50 8.15
C GLN A 134 -3.60 -15.37 6.80
N SER A 135 -4.32 -15.49 5.68
CA SER A 135 -3.76 -15.28 4.35
C SER A 135 -3.42 -13.80 4.12
N ILE A 136 -4.34 -12.89 4.43
CA ILE A 136 -4.12 -11.44 4.28
C ILE A 136 -3.00 -10.94 5.19
N ILE A 137 -2.94 -11.41 6.45
CA ILE A 137 -1.85 -11.04 7.37
C ILE A 137 -0.49 -11.52 6.84
N LYS A 138 -0.41 -12.73 6.27
CA LYS A 138 0.83 -13.23 5.65
C LYS A 138 1.24 -12.38 4.45
N GLU A 139 0.29 -12.03 3.60
CA GLU A 139 0.52 -11.16 2.45
C GLU A 139 1.02 -9.78 2.90
N PHE A 140 0.41 -9.21 3.94
CA PHE A 140 0.83 -7.94 4.52
C PHE A 140 2.25 -7.99 5.08
N ARG A 141 2.61 -9.06 5.80
CA ARG A 141 3.98 -9.25 6.31
C ARG A 141 4.99 -9.38 5.16
N ALA A 142 4.66 -10.08 4.09
CA ALA A 142 5.51 -10.14 2.90
C ALA A 142 5.69 -8.74 2.28
N PHE A 143 4.59 -7.99 2.12
CA PHE A 143 4.63 -6.62 1.63
C PHE A 143 5.54 -5.71 2.48
N LEU A 144 5.43 -5.75 3.81
CA LEU A 144 6.30 -4.99 4.72
C LEU A 144 7.77 -5.37 4.58
N SER A 145 8.06 -6.65 4.37
CA SER A 145 9.42 -7.14 4.13
C SER A 145 9.99 -6.61 2.82
N ASP A 146 9.21 -6.63 1.75
CA ASP A 146 9.63 -6.23 0.41
C ASP A 146 9.84 -4.71 0.31
N HIS A 147 9.06 -3.93 1.06
CA HIS A 147 9.07 -2.46 1.02
C HIS A 147 9.76 -1.82 2.24
N LYS A 148 10.46 -2.59 3.06
CA LYS A 148 11.08 -2.10 4.30
C LYS A 148 12.03 -0.92 4.09
N ASP A 149 12.71 -0.85 2.95
CA ASP A 149 13.73 0.18 2.68
C ASP A 149 13.11 1.51 2.22
N VAL A 150 11.90 1.46 1.65
CA VAL A 150 11.18 2.64 1.15
C VAL A 150 10.18 3.19 2.16
N LEU A 151 9.71 2.35 3.09
CA LEU A 151 8.81 2.74 4.17
C LEU A 151 9.56 3.56 5.24
N ASP A 152 9.00 4.73 5.55
CA ASP A 152 9.44 5.55 6.68
C ASP A 152 9.11 4.84 7.99
N GLU A 153 10.14 4.66 8.82
CA GLU A 153 10.02 3.84 10.02
C GLU A 153 9.07 4.45 11.05
N THR A 154 9.23 5.74 11.31
CA THR A 154 8.45 6.45 12.34
C THR A 154 6.97 6.47 11.99
N THR A 155 6.66 6.73 10.72
CA THR A 155 5.28 6.77 10.23
C THR A 155 4.65 5.38 10.23
N THR A 156 5.38 4.37 9.78
CA THR A 156 4.88 2.98 9.71
C THR A 156 4.60 2.43 11.10
N ILE A 157 5.49 2.64 12.07
CA ILE A 157 5.29 2.21 13.47
C ILE A 157 4.04 2.87 14.06
N LYS A 158 3.89 4.20 13.92
CA LYS A 158 2.72 4.93 14.43
C LYS A 158 1.41 4.45 13.81
N LEU A 159 1.42 4.12 12.51
CA LEU A 159 0.26 3.55 11.85
C LEU A 159 -0.11 2.19 12.44
N LEU A 160 0.86 1.28 12.58
CA LEU A 160 0.63 -0.04 13.16
C LEU A 160 0.12 0.04 14.60
N GLU A 161 0.68 0.96 15.42
CA GLU A 161 0.20 1.25 16.76
C GLU A 161 -1.25 1.75 16.78
N SER A 162 -1.60 2.71 15.91
CA SER A 162 -2.96 3.28 15.86
C SER A 162 -4.03 2.27 15.46
N TYR A 163 -3.66 1.25 14.69
CA TYR A 163 -4.55 0.14 14.29
C TYR A 163 -4.49 -1.04 15.28
N GLY A 164 -3.70 -0.93 16.36
CA GLY A 164 -3.54 -1.98 17.37
C GLY A 164 -2.82 -3.23 16.87
N ARG A 165 -2.05 -3.14 15.79
CA ARG A 165 -1.32 -4.26 15.16
C ARG A 165 0.09 -4.40 15.71
N VAL A 166 0.12 -4.75 16.99
CA VAL A 166 1.35 -4.81 17.77
C VAL A 166 2.29 -5.93 17.29
N GLU A 167 1.75 -7.07 16.82
CA GLU A 167 2.57 -8.15 16.27
C GLU A 167 3.30 -7.74 14.99
N GLU A 168 2.58 -7.10 14.06
CA GLU A 168 3.13 -6.60 12.80
C GLU A 168 4.10 -5.44 13.04
N MET A 169 3.86 -4.60 14.05
CA MET A 169 4.80 -3.56 14.50
C MET A 169 6.13 -4.16 14.94
N VAL A 170 6.09 -5.17 15.81
CA VAL A 170 7.30 -5.88 16.28
C VAL A 170 8.01 -6.57 15.12
N TYR A 171 7.26 -7.16 14.20
CA TYR A 171 7.80 -7.74 12.98
C TYR A 171 8.54 -6.70 12.12
N PHE A 172 7.93 -5.55 11.85
CA PHE A 172 8.55 -4.47 11.09
C PHE A 172 9.79 -3.89 11.78
N ALA A 173 9.73 -3.66 13.11
CA ALA A 173 10.88 -3.22 13.90
C ALA A 173 12.05 -4.22 13.84
N SER A 174 11.75 -5.52 13.82
CA SER A 174 12.76 -6.57 13.68
C SER A 174 13.43 -6.57 12.29
N LEU A 175 12.69 -6.24 11.23
CA LEU A 175 13.22 -6.13 9.86
C LEU A 175 14.18 -4.95 9.69
N LYS A 176 13.91 -3.84 10.41
CA LYS A 176 14.76 -2.64 10.43
C LYS A 176 15.95 -2.75 11.40
N GLY A 177 15.97 -3.75 12.27
CA GLY A 177 17.06 -3.96 13.25
C GLY A 177 16.91 -3.19 14.55
N HIS A 178 15.72 -2.68 14.87
CA HIS A 178 15.44 -1.91 16.09
C HIS A 178 15.17 -2.84 17.26
N ASN A 179 16.23 -3.52 17.70
CA ASN A 179 16.15 -4.55 18.74
C ASN A 179 15.68 -4.00 20.09
N GLU A 180 15.89 -2.71 20.38
CA GLU A 180 15.42 -2.10 21.64
C GLU A 180 13.89 -2.06 21.73
N ILE A 181 13.19 -1.73 20.64
CA ILE A 181 11.71 -1.70 20.59
C ILE A 181 11.16 -3.11 20.77
N VAL A 182 11.77 -4.09 20.09
CA VAL A 182 11.41 -5.50 20.17
C VAL A 182 11.60 -6.04 21.59
N VAL A 183 12.73 -5.73 22.21
CA VAL A 183 13.06 -6.17 23.58
C VAL A 183 12.14 -5.53 24.61
N HIS A 184 11.92 -4.21 24.54
CA HIS A 184 11.02 -3.50 25.45
C HIS A 184 9.60 -4.07 25.36
N HIS A 185 9.12 -4.33 24.14
CA HIS A 185 7.82 -4.95 23.92
C HIS A 185 7.71 -6.34 24.57
N TYR A 186 8.69 -7.22 24.36
CA TYR A 186 8.67 -8.56 24.96
C TYR A 186 8.83 -8.56 26.49
N ILE A 187 9.52 -7.57 27.05
CA ILE A 187 9.62 -7.37 28.50
C ILE A 187 8.26 -6.94 29.08
N GLN A 188 7.58 -5.99 28.44
CA GLN A 188 6.27 -5.52 28.89
C GLN A 188 5.17 -6.59 28.79
N GLN A 189 5.23 -7.47 27.78
CA GLN A 189 4.27 -8.57 27.63
C GLN A 189 4.57 -9.80 28.52
N GLY A 190 5.69 -9.82 29.26
CA GLY A 190 6.06 -10.95 30.11
C GLY A 190 6.41 -12.24 29.36
N GLU A 191 6.51 -12.20 28.02
CA GLU A 191 6.84 -13.36 27.20
C GLU A 191 8.34 -13.65 27.16
N ALA A 192 8.88 -14.12 28.29
CA ALA A 192 10.30 -14.41 28.46
C ALA A 192 10.84 -15.37 27.38
N LYS A 193 10.04 -16.32 26.86
CA LYS A 193 10.50 -17.32 25.86
C LYS A 193 10.89 -16.72 24.50
N LYS A 194 10.21 -15.67 24.03
CA LYS A 194 10.55 -14.99 22.76
C LYS A 194 11.71 -14.01 22.95
N HIS A 195 11.83 -13.42 24.13
CA HIS A 195 12.96 -12.59 24.55
C HIS A 195 14.32 -13.29 24.38
N TRP A 196 14.46 -14.57 24.75
CA TRP A 196 15.71 -15.33 24.56
C TRP A 196 16.10 -15.52 23.08
N LYS A 197 15.13 -15.56 22.15
CA LYS A 197 15.43 -15.67 20.71
C LYS A 197 16.01 -14.36 20.17
N CYS A 198 15.49 -13.21 20.57
CA CYS A 198 16.05 -11.90 20.24
C CYS A 198 17.44 -11.71 20.88
N PHE A 199 17.61 -12.11 22.14
CA PHE A 199 18.91 -12.04 22.82
C PHE A 199 19.96 -12.92 22.14
N ARG A 200 19.57 -14.05 21.56
CA ARG A 200 20.46 -14.93 20.79
C ARG A 200 20.88 -14.33 19.43
N ILE A 201 20.08 -13.46 18.84
CA ILE A 201 20.44 -12.72 17.61
C ILE A 201 21.40 -11.57 17.96
N LEU A 202 21.18 -10.88 19.09
CA LEU A 202 22.05 -9.80 19.60
C LEU A 202 23.46 -10.27 20.02
N LEU A 203 23.62 -11.53 20.44
CA LEU A 203 24.92 -12.10 20.83
C LEU A 203 25.73 -12.71 19.67
N CYS A 204 25.18 -12.73 18.45
CA CYS A 204 25.84 -13.27 17.25
C CYS A 204 26.28 -12.19 16.24
N LEU A 205 26.13 -10.91 16.57
CA LEU A 205 26.78 -9.76 15.90
C LEU A 205 27.92 -9.25 16.78
#